data_AF-A0A2I0H1A7-F1
#
_entry.id   AF-A0A2I0H1A7-F1
#
_cell.length_a   1.000
_cell.length_b   1.000
_cell.length_c   1.000
_cell.angle_alpha   90.00
_cell.angle_beta   90.00
_cell.angle_gamma   90.00
#
_symmetry.space_group_name_H-M   'P 1'
#
loop_
_entity.id
_entity.type
_entity.pdbx_description
1 polymer ?
#
loop_
_entity_poly.entity_id
_entity_poly.type
_entity_poly.pdbx_seq_one_letter_code
_entity_poly.pdbx_strand_id
1 'polypeptide(L)' 'MMSRLTLDDLLDQLEQARQIAIDDRKPSAMIQATATMAKLTGYDRPQLKDVNADAVQTISDLMNELADDETTKRLSHE' A
#
# COMPACT_ATOMS: atom_id res chain seq x y z
N MET A 1 15.41 5.17 -31.37
CA MET A 1 14.31 4.28 -30.91
C MET A 1 14.51 4.10 -29.42
N MET A 2 13.65 4.67 -28.57
CA MET A 2 13.75 4.41 -27.11
C MET A 2 13.22 3.00 -26.86
N SER A 3 14.11 2.09 -26.47
CA SER A 3 13.75 0.72 -26.09
C SER A 3 12.74 0.77 -24.94
N ARG A 4 11.67 -0.01 -25.03
CA ARG A 4 10.73 -0.16 -23.90
C ARG A 4 11.49 -0.83 -22.76
N LEU A 5 11.74 -0.08 -21.70
CA LEU A 5 12.35 -0.59 -20.47
C LEU A 5 11.41 -1.64 -19.86
N THR A 6 11.90 -2.86 -19.71
CA THR A 6 11.15 -3.95 -19.09
C THR A 6 11.37 -4.00 -17.58
N LEU A 7 10.55 -4.77 -16.87
CA LEU A 7 10.75 -5.02 -15.44
C LEU A 7 12.08 -5.74 -15.19
N ASP A 8 12.44 -6.69 -16.04
CA ASP A 8 13.69 -7.44 -15.91
C ASP A 8 14.90 -6.51 -16.10
N ASP A 9 14.85 -5.59 -17.07
CA ASP A 9 15.91 -4.58 -17.25
C ASP A 9 16.10 -3.69 -16.00
N LEU A 10 15.00 -3.35 -15.32
CA LEU A 10 15.03 -2.56 -14.08
C LEU A 10 15.63 -3.35 -12.91
N LEU A 11 15.31 -4.65 -12.80
CA LEU A 11 15.84 -5.52 -11.76
C LEU A 11 17.35 -5.72 -11.95
N ASP A 12 17.80 -5.93 -13.20
CA ASP A 12 19.22 -6.07 -13.53
C ASP A 12 20.02 -4.79 -13.22
N GLN A 13 19.43 -3.62 -13.49
CA GLN A 13 20.06 -2.33 -13.15
C GLN A 13 20.16 -2.12 -11.63
N LEU A 14 19.13 -2.53 -10.87
CA LEU A 14 19.14 -2.43 -9.41
C LEU A 14 20.16 -3.39 -8.78
N GLU A 15 20.34 -4.59 -9.32
CA GLU A 15 21.34 -5.53 -8.82
C GLU A 15 22.76 -5.04 -9.09
N GLN A 16 23.01 -4.46 -10.28
CA GLN A 16 24.28 -3.80 -10.57
C GLN A 16 24.55 -2.62 -9.61
N ALA A 17 23.56 -1.78 -9.35
CA ALA A 17 23.68 -0.68 -8.40
C ALA A 17 23.96 -1.19 -6.97
N ARG A 18 23.34 -2.30 -6.57
CA ARG A 18 23.60 -2.96 -5.28
C ARG A 18 25.03 -3.44 -5.18
N GLN A 19 25.57 -4.06 -6.23
CA GLN A 19 26.96 -4.54 -6.27
C GLN A 19 27.96 -3.38 -6.16
N ILE A 20 27.76 -2.30 -6.90
CA ILE A 20 28.58 -1.08 -6.80
C ILE A 20 28.53 -0.52 -5.37
N ALA A 21 27.35 -0.48 -4.75
CA ALA A 21 27.20 0.00 -3.39
C ALA A 21 27.91 -0.89 -2.35
N ILE A 22 27.98 -2.21 -2.58
CA ILE A 22 28.75 -3.14 -1.75
C ILE A 22 30.24 -2.84 -1.87
N ASP A 23 30.74 -2.73 -3.11
CA ASP A 23 32.15 -2.48 -3.40
C ASP A 23 32.62 -1.13 -2.81
N ASP A 24 31.78 -0.10 -2.91
CA ASP A 24 32.01 1.23 -2.36
C ASP A 24 31.77 1.35 -0.84
N ARG A 25 31.33 0.27 -0.17
CA ARG A 25 30.92 0.27 1.25
C ARG A 25 29.88 1.35 1.58
N LYS A 26 28.86 1.49 0.72
CA LYS A 26 27.72 2.41 0.87
C LYS A 26 26.46 1.63 1.31
N PRO A 27 26.30 1.31 2.60
CA PRO A 27 25.23 0.44 3.08
C PRO A 27 23.82 1.03 2.83
N SER A 28 23.66 2.35 2.88
CA SER A 28 22.38 3.00 2.61
C SER A 28 21.91 2.77 1.17
N ALA A 29 22.80 2.91 0.19
CA ALA A 29 22.50 2.67 -1.22
C ALA A 29 22.19 1.19 -1.48
N MET A 30 22.94 0.27 -0.85
CA MET A 30 22.66 -1.16 -0.92
C MET A 30 21.26 -1.52 -0.39
N ILE A 31 20.87 -0.96 0.76
CA ILE A 31 19.54 -1.16 1.36
C ILE A 31 18.45 -0.60 0.45
N GLN A 32 18.66 0.60 -0.11
CA GLN A 32 17.70 1.22 -1.04
C GLN A 32 17.48 0.38 -2.29
N ALA A 33 18.55 -0.14 -2.91
CA ALA A 33 18.45 -1.03 -4.06
C ALA A 33 17.65 -2.29 -3.72
N THR A 34 17.98 -2.91 -2.58
CA THR A 34 17.30 -4.13 -2.08
C THR A 34 15.82 -3.89 -1.81
N ALA A 35 15.48 -2.80 -1.12
CA ALA A 35 14.09 -2.45 -0.81
C ALA A 35 13.29 -2.17 -2.09
N THR A 36 13.91 -1.51 -3.07
CA THR A 36 13.27 -1.24 -4.37
C THR A 36 12.98 -2.54 -5.12
N MET A 37 13.94 -3.47 -5.15
CA MET A 37 13.72 -4.81 -5.72
C MET A 37 12.57 -5.54 -5.03
N ALA A 38 12.50 -5.50 -3.69
CA ALA A 38 11.42 -6.11 -2.93
C ALA A 38 10.04 -5.49 -3.25
N LYS A 39 9.97 -4.17 -3.46
CA LYS A 39 8.74 -3.49 -3.90
C LYS A 39 8.29 -3.94 -5.28
N LEU A 40 9.22 -3.96 -6.25
CA LEU A 40 8.93 -4.32 -7.65
C LEU A 40 8.50 -5.78 -7.81
N THR A 41 9.11 -6.68 -7.05
CA THR A 41 8.80 -8.12 -7.05
C THR A 41 7.58 -8.47 -6.19
N GLY A 42 7.11 -7.54 -5.36
CA GLY A 42 5.92 -7.70 -4.53
C GLY A 42 6.17 -8.32 -3.15
N TYR A 43 7.42 -8.53 -2.75
CA TYR A 43 7.76 -8.95 -1.38
C TYR A 43 7.46 -7.86 -0.34
N ASP A 44 7.48 -6.59 -0.73
CA ASP A 44 7.13 -5.45 0.14
C ASP A 44 5.69 -4.95 -0.10
N ARG A 45 4.77 -5.87 -0.42
CA ARG A 45 3.34 -5.53 -0.52
C ARG A 45 2.73 -5.44 0.89
N PRO A 46 1.87 -4.45 1.16
CA PRO A 46 1.07 -4.48 2.37
C PRO A 46 0.22 -5.75 2.35
N GLN A 47 0.36 -6.54 3.41
CA GLN A 47 -0.56 -7.64 3.70
C GLN A 47 -1.93 -7.01 3.94
N LEU A 48 -2.79 -6.99 2.91
CA LEU A 48 -4.19 -6.73 3.11
C LEU A 48 -4.67 -7.88 4.01
N LYS A 49 -4.89 -7.61 5.31
CA LYS A 49 -5.74 -8.49 6.11
C LYS A 49 -7.02 -8.63 5.31
N ASP A 50 -7.55 -9.86 5.20
CA ASP A 50 -8.90 -10.09 4.69
C ASP A 50 -9.84 -9.17 5.46
N VAL A 51 -10.08 -8.00 4.87
CA VAL A 51 -11.16 -7.12 5.28
C VAL A 51 -12.36 -7.89 4.77
N ASN A 52 -13.08 -8.51 5.70
CA ASN A 52 -14.38 -9.06 5.39
C ASN A 52 -15.14 -7.94 4.68
N ALA A 53 -15.37 -8.07 3.38
CA ALA A 53 -16.03 -7.03 2.60
C ALA A 53 -17.42 -6.73 3.17
N ASP A 54 -18.04 -7.72 3.84
CA ASP A 54 -19.31 -7.58 4.54
C ASP A 54 -19.22 -6.77 5.84
N ALA A 55 -18.02 -6.55 6.38
CA ALA A 55 -17.79 -5.73 7.59
C ALA A 55 -17.43 -4.28 7.27
N VAL A 56 -17.29 -3.92 5.99
CA VAL A 56 -17.07 -2.54 5.57
C VAL A 56 -18.42 -1.84 5.51
N GLN A 57 -18.84 -1.26 6.63
CA GLN A 57 -20.01 -0.38 6.68
C GLN A 57 -19.81 0.76 5.68
N THR A 58 -20.72 0.91 4.72
CA THR A 58 -20.58 2.01 3.74
C THR A 58 -20.93 3.34 4.41
N ILE A 59 -20.40 4.43 3.85
CA ILE A 59 -20.75 5.80 4.30
C ILE A 59 -22.26 6.01 4.25
N SER A 60 -22.95 5.39 3.28
CA SER A 60 -24.41 5.44 3.15
C SER A 60 -25.13 4.76 4.31
N ASP A 61 -24.62 3.62 4.79
CA ASP A 61 -25.23 2.91 5.91
C ASP A 61 -25.08 3.70 7.22
N LEU A 62 -23.91 4.31 7.44
CA LEU A 62 -23.66 5.23 8.55
C LEU A 62 -24.57 6.47 8.52
N MET A 63 -24.81 7.04 7.34
CA MET A 63 -25.70 8.20 7.20
C MET A 63 -27.16 7.85 7.47
N ASN A 64 -27.62 6.65 7.08
CA ASN A 64 -28.97 6.19 7.39
C ASN A 64 -29.14 5.92 8.88
N GLU A 65 -28.18 5.27 9.53
CA GLU A 65 -28.21 5.01 10.97
C GLU A 65 -28.22 6.32 11.79
N LEU A 66 -27.41 7.30 11.39
CA LEU A 66 -27.38 8.63 12.03
C LEU A 66 -28.63 9.46 11.74
N ALA A 67 -29.26 9.29 10.57
CA ALA A 67 -30.51 9.96 10.24
C ALA A 67 -31.69 9.38 11.06
N ASP A 68 -31.65 8.09 11.38
CA ASP A 68 -32.66 7.44 12.20
C ASP A 68 -32.56 7.82 13.70
N ASP A 69 -31.39 8.24 14.19
CA ASP A 69 -31.15 8.45 15.63
C ASP A 69 -31.47 9.88 16.15
N GLU A 70 -31.74 10.87 15.29
CA GLU A 70 -31.84 12.29 15.71
C GLU A 70 -33.26 12.88 15.85
N THR A 71 -34.37 12.14 15.64
CA THR A 71 -35.72 12.78 15.66
C THR A 71 -36.84 12.12 16.46
N THR A 72 -36.71 10.91 17.03
CA THR A 72 -37.90 10.21 17.56
C THR A 72 -37.96 9.92 19.06
N LYS A 73 -36.91 10.18 19.88
CA LYS A 73 -36.96 9.83 21.32
C LYS A 73 -37.06 10.97 22.33
N ARG A 74 -36.98 12.25 21.93
CA ARG A 74 -37.01 13.39 22.88
C ARG A 74 -38.30 14.22 22.87
N LEU A 75 -39.28 13.86 22.04
CA LEU A 75 -40.56 14.57 21.95
C LEU A 75 -41.77 13.78 22.49
N SER A 76 -41.56 12.58 23.04
CA SER A 76 -42.65 11.68 23.47
C SER A 76 -42.64 11.30 24.96
N HIS A 77 -41.92 12.02 25.82
CA HIS A 77 -42.15 11.92 27.27
C HIS A 77 -42.07 13.30 27.95
N GLU A 78 -43.28 13.76 28.32
CA GLU A 78 -43.68 14.81 29.28
C GLU A 78 -43.36 16.29 28.98
#